data_AF-A0A0A2XZN9-F1
#
_entry.id   AF-A0A0A2XZN9-F1
#
_cell.length_a   1.000
_cell.length_b   1.000
_cell.length_c   1.000
_cell.angle_alpha   90.00
_cell.angle_beta   90.00
_cell.angle_gamma   90.00
#
_symmetry.space_group_name_H-M   'P 1'
#
loop_
_entity.id
_entity.type
_entity.pdbx_description
1 polymer ?
#
loop_
_entity_poly.entity_id
_entity_poly.type
_entity_poly.pdbx_seq_one_letter_code
_entity_poly.pdbx_strand_id
1 'polypeptide(L)' 'MAKVEEVVKDSEKWIVGTQLLRQRYGDIMLELIEFQDFSLFHLIPQQGLFVKGFGQAFEVKPNKQIDVVHLDQGHIK' A
#
# COMPACT_ATOMS: atom_id res chain seq x y z
N MET A 1 5.63 7.87 -4.12
CA MET A 1 4.29 8.33 -4.57
C MET A 1 3.55 7.13 -5.14
N ALA A 2 2.24 7.03 -4.93
CA ALA A 2 1.41 5.95 -5.44
C ALA A 2 0.35 6.51 -6.39
N LYS A 3 0.04 5.77 -7.45
CA LYS A 3 -1.16 6.00 -8.25
C LYS A 3 -2.35 5.43 -7.47
N VAL A 4 -3.45 6.17 -7.45
CA VAL A 4 -4.68 5.76 -6.76
C VAL A 4 -5.77 5.52 -7.80
N GLU A 5 -6.46 4.40 -7.66
CA GLU A 5 -7.63 4.06 -8.47
C GLU A 5 -8.79 3.72 -7.53
N GLU A 6 -9.93 4.36 -7.70
CA GLU A 6 -11.15 3.95 -6.99
C GLU A 6 -11.61 2.58 -7.51
N VAL A 7 -11.94 1.68 -6.58
CA VAL A 7 -12.48 0.37 -6.90
C VAL A 7 -13.99 0.48 -6.93
N VAL A 8 -14.57 0.23 -8.10
CA VAL A 8 -16.02 0.27 -8.30
C VAL A 8 -16.70 -0.71 -7.34
N LYS A 9 -17.71 -0.24 -6.63
CA LYS A 9 -18.51 -1.04 -5.70
C LYS A 9 -19.10 -2.27 -6.40
N ASP A 10 -19.11 -3.39 -5.70
CA ASP A 10 -19.60 -4.70 -6.17
C ASP A 10 -18.86 -5.30 -7.39
N SER A 11 -17.79 -4.67 -7.88
CA SER A 11 -16.91 -5.28 -8.88
C SER A 11 -16.16 -6.49 -8.32
N GLU A 12 -15.59 -7.32 -9.19
CA GLU A 12 -14.76 -8.46 -8.77
C GLU A 12 -13.61 -8.03 -7.84
N LYS A 13 -12.92 -6.91 -8.17
CA LYS A 13 -11.87 -6.33 -7.33
C LYS A 13 -12.40 -5.88 -5.97
N TRP A 14 -13.62 -5.37 -5.90
CA TRP A 14 -14.27 -4.99 -4.66
C TRP A 14 -14.52 -6.21 -3.77
N ILE A 15 -15.11 -7.27 -4.33
CA ILE A 15 -15.43 -8.50 -3.60
C ILE A 15 -14.14 -9.12 -3.04
N VAL A 16 -13.10 -9.24 -3.87
CA VAL A 16 -11.81 -9.78 -3.43
C VAL A 16 -11.16 -8.90 -2.36
N GLY A 17 -11.11 -7.58 -2.58
CA GLY A 17 -10.49 -6.64 -1.65
C GLY A 17 -11.18 -6.61 -0.28
N THR A 18 -12.50 -6.59 -0.27
CA THR A 18 -13.30 -6.59 0.96
C THR A 18 -13.19 -7.91 1.73
N GLN A 19 -13.15 -9.05 1.03
CA GLN A 19 -12.91 -10.36 1.66
C GLN A 19 -11.52 -10.44 2.31
N LEU A 20 -10.47 -9.96 1.64
CA LEU A 20 -9.10 -9.94 2.18
C LEU A 20 -8.99 -9.00 3.38
N LEU A 21 -9.65 -7.84 3.33
CA LEU A 21 -9.71 -6.92 4.46
C LEU A 21 -10.43 -7.56 5.66
N ARG A 22 -11.57 -8.22 5.43
CA ARG A 22 -12.28 -8.98 6.47
C ARG A 22 -11.39 -10.08 7.06
N GLN A 23 -10.69 -10.85 6.24
CA GLN A 23 -9.79 -11.90 6.73
C GLN A 23 -8.70 -11.33 7.66
N ARG A 24 -8.21 -10.12 7.37
CA ARG A 24 -7.14 -9.47 8.14
C ARG A 24 -7.63 -8.77 9.41
N TYR A 25 -8.80 -8.13 9.36
CA TYR A 25 -9.27 -7.24 10.42
C TYR A 25 -10.52 -7.74 11.16
N GLY A 26 -11.09 -8.87 10.72
CA GLY A 26 -12.26 -9.48 11.34
C GLY A 26 -13.57 -8.77 10.99
N ASP A 27 -14.58 -8.97 11.85
CA ASP A 27 -15.96 -8.62 11.55
C ASP A 27 -16.24 -7.11 11.54
N ILE A 28 -15.36 -6.28 12.12
CA ILE A 28 -15.47 -4.81 12.01
C ILE A 28 -15.49 -4.33 10.55
N MET A 29 -14.85 -5.06 9.64
CA MET A 29 -14.90 -4.74 8.22
C MET A 29 -16.28 -4.96 7.62
N LEU A 30 -17.07 -5.91 8.12
CA LEU A 30 -18.43 -6.13 7.63
C LEU A 30 -19.29 -4.89 7.86
N GLU A 31 -19.25 -4.34 9.06
CA GLU A 31 -19.98 -3.12 9.42
C GLU A 31 -19.52 -1.91 8.59
N LEU A 32 -18.21 -1.77 8.39
CA LEU A 32 -17.63 -0.66 7.61
C LEU A 32 -18.04 -0.68 6.13
N ILE A 33 -18.10 -1.86 5.51
CA ILE A 33 -18.43 -2.00 4.08
C ILE A 33 -19.91 -1.74 3.80
N GLU A 34 -20.79 -1.92 4.80
CA GLU A 34 -22.22 -1.65 4.70
C GLU A 34 -22.53 -0.15 4.58
N PHE A 35 -21.63 0.72 5.05
CA PHE A 35 -21.82 2.16 4.92
C PHE A 35 -21.84 2.59 3.45
N GLN A 36 -22.85 3.39 3.09
CA GLN A 36 -23.04 3.84 1.70
C GLN A 36 -21.88 4.72 1.21
N ASP A 37 -21.23 5.44 2.12
CA ASP A 37 -20.09 6.32 1.89
C ASP A 37 -18.73 5.61 2.02
N PHE A 38 -18.72 4.28 2.21
CA PHE A 38 -17.49 3.51 2.17
C PHE A 38 -16.96 3.41 0.73
N SER A 39 -15.74 3.89 0.51
CA SER A 39 -15.01 3.78 -0.75
C SER A 39 -13.75 2.93 -0.57
N LEU A 40 -13.47 2.07 -1.56
CA LEU A 40 -12.26 1.26 -1.62
C LEU A 40 -11.31 1.83 -2.67
N PHE A 41 -10.04 2.01 -2.30
CA PHE A 41 -9.01 2.52 -3.20
C PHE A 41 -7.88 1.51 -3.40
N HIS A 42 -7.53 1.27 -4.66
CA HIS A 42 -6.36 0.50 -5.05
C HIS A 42 -5.15 1.42 -5.14
N LEU A 43 -4.16 1.18 -4.28
CA LEU A 43 -2.91 1.93 -4.24
C LEU A 43 -1.84 1.18 -5.03
N ILE A 44 -1.32 1.79 -6.08
CA ILE A 44 -0.28 1.23 -6.95
C ILE A 44 1.02 2.01 -6.71
N PRO A 45 1.95 1.50 -5.87
CA PRO A 45 3.21 2.18 -5.58
C PRO A 45 4.01 2.42 -6.87
N GLN A 46 4.45 3.67 -7.09
CA GLN A 46 5.31 4.03 -8.22
C GLN A 46 6.78 4.15 -7.79
N GLN A 47 7.01 4.60 -6.55
CA GLN A 47 8.31 4.66 -5.91
C GLN A 47 8.13 4.67 -4.39
N GLY A 48 9.05 4.03 -3.67
CA GLY A 48 9.09 4.00 -2.21
C GLY A 48 10.52 4.08 -1.68
N LEU A 49 10.65 4.46 -0.41
CA LEU A 49 11.90 4.38 0.34
C LEU A 49 11.68 3.37 1.46
N PHE A 50 12.52 2.33 1.50
CA PHE A 50 12.52 1.36 2.59
C PHE A 50 13.68 1.65 3.52
N VAL A 51 13.41 1.93 4.79
CA VAL A 51 14.43 2.18 5.82
C VAL A 51 14.42 1.03 6.82
N LYS A 52 15.53 0.32 6.93
CA LYS A 52 15.69 -0.82 7.86
C LYS A 52 16.33 -0.41 9.19
N GLY A 53 17.13 0.66 9.19
CA GLY A 53 17.87 1.15 10.35
C GLY A 53 18.70 2.39 9.99
N PHE A 54 19.45 2.92 10.95
CA PHE A 54 20.31 4.09 10.72
C PHE A 54 21.30 3.84 9.55
N GLY A 55 21.32 4.76 8.58
CA GLY A 55 22.15 4.67 7.37
C GLY A 55 21.71 3.62 6.35
N GLN A 56 20.58 2.94 6.56
CA GLN A 56 20.12 1.85 5.69
C GLN A 56 18.77 2.20 5.07
N ALA A 57 18.83 3.00 4.00
CA ALA A 57 17.68 3.41 3.21
C ALA A 57 17.86 2.92 1.76
N PHE A 58 16.78 2.39 1.17
CA PHE A 58 16.80 1.74 -0.14
C PHE A 58 15.65 2.24 -1.00
N GLU A 59 15.92 2.58 -2.26
CA GLU A 59 14.87 2.91 -3.22
C GLU A 59 14.16 1.64 -3.69
N VAL A 60 12.82 1.67 -3.65
CA VAL A 60 11.96 0.57 -4.08
C VAL A 60 11.17 1.02 -5.30
N LYS A 61 11.43 0.40 -6.44
CA LYS A 61 10.71 0.61 -7.70
C LYS A 61 9.69 -0.52 -7.95
N PRO A 62 8.64 -0.29 -8.76
CA PRO A 62 7.50 -1.20 -8.90
C PRO A 62 7.84 -2.54 -9.56
N ASN A 63 8.99 -2.63 -10.24
CA ASN A 63 9.37 -3.78 -11.07
C ASN A 63 10.40 -4.68 -10.39
N LYS A 64 10.16 -5.16 -9.16
CA LYS A 64 10.95 -6.22 -8.45
C LYS A 64 12.48 -6.05 -8.39
N GLN A 65 13.01 -4.97 -8.92
CA GLN A 65 14.40 -4.59 -8.84
C GLN A 65 14.44 -3.58 -7.70
N ILE A 66 14.60 -4.13 -6.49
CA ILE A 66 15.07 -3.34 -5.37
C ILE A 66 16.51 -2.99 -5.77
N ASP A 67 16.70 -1.86 -6.44
CA ASP A 67 18.01 -1.26 -6.56
C ASP A 67 18.37 -0.82 -5.14
N VAL A 68 19.16 -1.65 -4.48
CA VAL A 68 19.71 -1.39 -3.14
C VAL A 68 20.72 -0.26 -3.31
N VAL A 69 20.26 0.97 -3.47
CA VAL A 69 21.12 2.15 -3.40
C VAL A 69 21.43 2.35 -1.92
N HIS A 70 22.62 1.94 -1.47
CA HIS A 70 23.11 2.27 -0.14
C HIS A 70 23.39 3.77 -0.10
N LEU A 71 22.57 4.53 0.62
CA LEU A 71 22.81 5.94 0.87
C LEU A 71 23.86 6.08 1.98
N ASP A 72 25.14 6.11 1.63
CA ASP A 72 26.27 6.19 2.57
C ASP A 72 26.38 7.52 3.35
N GLN A 73 25.57 8.54 3.02
CA GLN A 73 25.63 9.85 3.70
C GLN A 73 24.26 10.37 4.12
N GLY A 74 23.92 10.15 5.40
CA GLY A 74 22.71 10.69 6.04
C GLY A 74 22.93 11.94 6.88
N HIS A 75 24.18 12.29 7.22
CA HIS A 75 24.51 13.44 8.07
C HIS A 75 25.72 14.21 7.53
N ILE A 76 25.50 15.43 7.04
CA ILE A 76 26.54 16.46 6.95
C ILE A 76 26.37 17.32 8.22
N LYS A 77 27.46 17.51 8.97
CA LYS A 77 27.48 18.37 10.17
C LYS A 77 27.15 19.82 9.84
#